data_AF-A0A8S1LH96-F1
#
_entry.id   AF-A0A8S1LH96-F1
#
_cell.length_a   1.000
_cell.length_b   1.000
_cell.length_c   1.000
_cell.angle_alpha   90.00
_cell.angle_beta   90.00
_cell.angle_gamma   90.00
#
_symmetry.space_group_name_H-M   'P 1'
#
loop_
_entity.id
_entity.type
_entity.pdbx_description
1 polymer ?
#
loop_
_entity_poly.entity_id
_entity_poly.type
_entity_poly.pdbx_seq_one_letter_code
_entity_poly.pdbx_strand_id
1 'polypeptide(L)'
;MFTEFSEELINCPAGCGRKFNKDSLIIHYKICKDVFQQKRYIFNSQLKRVGYDYFIGNQKKLPQITSPRSIKIKTETSQIKTPQITSKYMQNISTKKFCKGCLRDFDLKIADDHIQKCLQKMPRIIAFCKKI
;
A
#
# COMPACT_ATOMS: atom_id res chain seq x y z
N MET A 1 -36.28 -5.11 -21.85
CA MET A 1 -36.14 -5.84 -20.58
C MET A 1 -34.69 -6.28 -20.49
N PHE A 2 -33.87 -5.58 -19.70
CA PHE A 2 -32.48 -5.99 -19.45
C PHE A 2 -32.53 -7.01 -18.31
N THR A 3 -32.35 -8.28 -18.64
CA THR A 3 -32.24 -9.36 -17.66
C THR A 3 -30.95 -9.17 -16.87
N GLU A 4 -31.07 -8.90 -15.57
CA GLU A 4 -29.97 -8.97 -14.62
C GLU A 4 -29.43 -10.41 -14.57
N PHE A 5 -28.39 -10.69 -15.36
CA PHE A 5 -27.56 -11.87 -15.15
C PHE A 5 -26.62 -11.58 -13.98
N SER A 6 -27.12 -11.79 -12.76
CA SER A 6 -26.26 -11.89 -11.59
C SER A 6 -25.50 -13.21 -11.68
N GLU A 7 -24.32 -13.21 -12.29
CA GLU A 7 -23.42 -14.35 -12.27
C GLU A 7 -23.10 -14.71 -10.81
N GLU A 8 -23.46 -15.92 -10.40
CA GLU A 8 -23.23 -16.40 -9.04
C GLU A 8 -21.73 -16.42 -8.73
N LEU A 9 -21.30 -15.51 -7.84
CA LEU A 9 -19.92 -15.44 -7.38
C LEU A 9 -19.66 -16.54 -6.35
N ILE A 10 -18.74 -17.44 -6.69
CA ILE A 10 -18.36 -18.60 -5.89
C ILE A 10 -17.21 -18.22 -4.96
N ASN A 11 -17.31 -18.62 -3.69
CA ASN A 11 -16.24 -18.43 -2.71
C ASN A 11 -15.01 -19.27 -3.07
N CYS A 12 -13.81 -18.74 -2.84
CA CYS A 12 -12.59 -19.51 -3.02
C CYS A 12 -12.50 -20.68 -2.03
N PRO A 13 -12.34 -21.94 -2.50
CA PRO A 13 -12.29 -23.11 -1.63
C PRO A 13 -11.02 -23.19 -0.78
N ALA A 14 -9.96 -22.46 -1.16
CA ALA A 14 -8.71 -22.40 -0.39
C ALA A 14 -8.85 -21.61 0.93
N GLY A 15 -9.97 -20.92 1.16
CA GLY A 15 -10.26 -20.20 2.41
C GLY A 15 -9.73 -18.77 2.47
N CYS A 16 -9.41 -18.14 1.33
CA CYS A 16 -8.92 -16.75 1.32
C CYS A 16 -10.01 -15.67 1.47
N GLY A 17 -11.29 -16.08 1.47
CA GLY A 17 -12.44 -15.19 1.68
C GLY A 17 -12.88 -14.34 0.46
N ARG A 18 -12.27 -14.54 -0.71
CA ARG A 18 -12.65 -13.83 -1.95
C ARG A 18 -13.65 -14.64 -2.77
N LYS A 19 -14.53 -13.95 -3.51
CA LYS A 19 -15.52 -14.55 -4.41
C LYS A 19 -15.21 -14.24 -5.87
N PHE A 20 -15.45 -15.19 -6.77
CA PHE A 20 -15.10 -15.08 -8.19
C PHE A 20 -16.16 -15.74 -9.07
N ASN A 21 -16.22 -15.32 -10.34
CA ASN A 21 -16.94 -16.04 -11.38
C ASN A 21 -16.16 -17.32 -11.74
N LYS A 22 -16.81 -18.30 -12.37
CA LYS A 22 -16.26 -19.65 -12.60
C LYS A 22 -14.88 -19.62 -13.27
N ASP A 23 -14.71 -18.82 -14.31
CA ASP A 23 -13.45 -18.77 -15.07
C ASP A 23 -12.31 -18.14 -14.26
N SER A 24 -12.62 -17.07 -13.52
CA SER A 24 -11.66 -16.39 -12.66
C SER A 24 -11.27 -17.22 -11.44
N LEU A 25 -12.19 -18.05 -10.93
CA LEU A 25 -11.95 -18.93 -9.79
C LEU A 25 -10.83 -19.94 -10.10
N ILE A 26 -10.79 -20.48 -11.31
CA ILE A 26 -9.78 -21.48 -11.72
C ILE A 26 -8.37 -20.88 -11.65
N ILE A 27 -8.20 -19.66 -12.18
CA ILE A 27 -6.91 -18.96 -12.16
C ILE A 27 -6.56 -18.57 -10.73
N HIS A 28 -7.53 -18.00 -10.00
CA HIS A 28 -7.34 -17.59 -8.62
C HIS A 28 -6.92 -18.76 -7.73
N TYR A 29 -7.59 -19.91 -7.84
CA TYR A 29 -7.35 -21.07 -6.99
C TYR A 29 -5.90 -21.55 -7.07
N LYS A 30 -5.32 -21.60 -8.28
CA LYS A 30 -3.92 -21.97 -8.50
C LYS A 30 -2.97 -21.09 -7.71
N ILE A 31 -3.11 -19.76 -7.84
CA ILE A 31 -2.24 -18.77 -7.19
C ILE A 31 -2.52 -18.69 -5.69
N CYS A 32 -3.79 -18.79 -5.30
CA CYS A 32 -4.23 -18.63 -3.92
C CYS A 32 -3.59 -19.68 -3.02
N LYS A 33 -3.47 -20.92 -3.51
CA LYS A 33 -2.80 -22.01 -2.80
C LYS A 33 -1.35 -21.65 -2.47
N ASP A 34 -0.59 -21.20 -3.45
CA ASP A 34 0.83 -20.88 -3.28
C ASP A 34 1.02 -19.66 -2.37
N VAL A 35 0.18 -18.64 -2.52
CA VAL A 35 0.37 -17.36 -1.83
C VAL A 35 -0.16 -17.39 -0.39
N PHE A 36 -1.29 -18.05 -0.13
CA PHE A 36 -1.99 -17.96 1.15
C PHE A 36 -1.94 -19.23 2.00
N GLN A 37 -1.78 -20.41 1.40
CA GLN A 37 -1.70 -21.66 2.18
C GLN A 37 -0.26 -21.99 2.59
N GLN A 38 0.75 -21.39 1.94
CA GLN A 38 2.14 -21.55 2.34
C GLN A 38 2.50 -20.61 3.49
N LYS A 39 3.18 -21.17 4.50
CA LYS A 39 3.79 -20.37 5.57
C LYS A 39 4.95 -19.57 4.99
N ARG A 40 4.75 -18.25 4.81
CA ARG A 40 5.82 -17.36 4.38
C ARG A 40 6.92 -17.29 5.45
N TYR A 41 8.17 -17.19 5.00
CA TYR A 41 9.28 -16.86 5.90
C TYR A 41 9.07 -15.46 6.48
N ILE A 42 9.50 -15.25 7.71
CA ILE A 42 9.41 -13.95 8.36
C ILE A 42 10.38 -13.01 7.62
N PHE A 43 9.84 -12.03 6.91
CA PHE A 43 10.64 -11.01 6.25
C PHE A 43 11.25 -10.07 7.29
N ASN A 44 12.57 -10.14 7.46
CA ASN A 44 13.28 -9.26 8.38
C ASN A 44 13.68 -7.96 7.68
N SER A 45 12.89 -6.90 7.88
CA SER A 45 13.13 -5.58 7.28
C SER A 45 14.45 -4.94 7.73
N GLN A 46 14.95 -5.28 8.93
CA GLN A 46 16.22 -4.77 9.43
C GLN A 46 17.39 -5.40 8.66
N LEU A 47 17.34 -6.72 8.42
CA LEU A 47 18.33 -7.41 7.59
C LEU A 47 18.33 -6.91 6.15
N LYS A 48 17.17 -6.50 5.61
CA LYS A 48 17.10 -5.98 4.24
C LYS A 48 17.62 -4.54 4.12
N ARG A 49 17.57 -3.75 5.20
CA ARG A 49 18.08 -2.38 5.25
C ARG A 49 19.60 -2.31 5.43
N VAL A 50 20.17 -3.24 6.21
CA VAL A 50 21.62 -3.33 6.34
C VAL A 50 22.20 -3.90 5.05
N GLY A 51 23.10 -3.14 4.40
CA GLY A 51 23.77 -3.57 3.18
C GLY A 51 24.67 -4.80 3.41
N TYR A 52 25.17 -5.38 2.32
CA TYR A 52 26.06 -6.56 2.35
C TYR A 52 27.24 -6.39 3.33
N ASP A 53 27.76 -5.17 3.44
CA ASP A 53 28.90 -4.79 4.29
C ASP A 53 28.66 -5.04 5.79
N TYR A 54 27.40 -5.04 6.25
CA TYR A 54 27.06 -5.30 7.66
C TYR A 54 27.38 -6.74 8.09
N PHE A 55 27.33 -7.70 7.15
CA PHE A 55 27.53 -9.12 7.44
C PHE A 55 29.01 -9.52 7.49
N ILE A 56 29.87 -8.84 6.74
CA ILE A 56 31.31 -9.15 6.65
C ILE A 56 32.04 -8.85 7.98
N GLY A 57 31.60 -7.83 8.72
CA GLY A 57 32.23 -7.41 9.99
C GLY A 57 31.71 -8.09 11.26
N ASN A 58 30.53 -8.72 11.23
CA ASN A 58 29.86 -9.23 12.44
C ASN A 58 29.25 -10.61 12.21
N GLN A 59 30.10 -11.63 12.10
CA GLN A 59 29.70 -13.01 11.79
C GLN A 59 28.81 -13.70 12.86
N LYS A 60 28.47 -13.06 13.99
CA LYS A 60 27.88 -13.74 15.16
C LYS A 60 26.64 -13.10 15.79
N LYS A 61 26.09 -12.02 15.25
CA LYS A 61 24.88 -11.39 15.83
C LYS A 61 23.83 -11.08 14.78
N LEU A 62 23.20 -12.12 14.25
CA LEU A 62 21.95 -11.94 13.53
C LEU A 62 20.87 -11.55 14.57
N PRO A 63 20.15 -10.43 14.41
CA PRO A 63 19.06 -10.07 15.30
C PRO A 63 17.96 -11.14 15.25
N GLN A 64 17.92 -11.96 16.29
CA GLN A 64 16.93 -13.00 16.49
C GLN A 64 15.58 -12.32 16.76
N ILE A 65 14.65 -12.34 15.80
CA ILE A 65 13.28 -11.87 16.04
C ILE A 65 12.61 -12.96 16.89
N THR A 66 12.69 -12.85 18.21
CA THR A 66 11.74 -13.57 19.08
C THR A 66 10.35 -13.04 18.74
N SER A 67 9.38 -13.93 18.55
CA SER A 67 7.99 -13.56 18.28
C SER A 67 7.56 -12.43 19.22
N PRO A 68 6.91 -11.36 18.73
CA PRO A 68 6.41 -10.33 19.64
C PRO A 68 5.45 -11.02 20.61
N ARG A 69 5.90 -11.23 21.85
CA ARG A 69 5.02 -11.55 22.97
C ARG A 69 3.95 -10.48 22.92
N SER A 70 2.68 -10.87 22.90
CA SER A 70 1.55 -9.95 22.92
C SER A 70 1.72 -9.02 24.12
N ILE A 71 2.32 -7.85 23.88
CA ILE A 71 2.31 -6.76 24.83
C ILE A 71 0.85 -6.36 24.84
N LYS A 72 0.16 -6.72 25.92
CA LYS A 72 -1.15 -6.15 26.23
C LYS A 72 -0.91 -4.67 26.42
N ILE A 73 -1.09 -3.90 25.34
CA ILE A 73 -1.14 -2.45 25.41
C ILE A 73 -2.37 -2.17 26.28
N LYS A 74 -2.14 -1.86 27.55
CA LYS A 74 -3.20 -1.35 28.42
C LYS A 74 -3.64 -0.04 27.78
N THR A 75 -4.87 -0.01 27.29
CA THR A 75 -5.55 1.22 26.91
C THR A 75 -5.88 1.98 28.19
N GLU A 76 -4.86 2.54 28.81
CA GLU A 76 -5.05 3.61 29.76
C GLU A 76 -5.15 4.88 28.93
N THR A 77 -6.26 5.59 29.09
CA THR A 77 -6.61 6.85 28.45
C THR A 77 -5.70 7.97 28.97
N SER A 78 -4.39 7.77 28.92
CA SER A 78 -3.40 8.82 29.11
C SER A 78 -3.47 9.69 27.86
N GLN A 79 -4.04 10.88 28.01
CA GLN A 79 -4.01 11.93 27.00
C GLN A 79 -2.58 12.07 26.51
N ILE A 80 -2.28 11.48 25.35
CA ILE A 80 -1.01 11.65 24.67
C ILE A 80 -0.97 13.13 24.33
N LYS A 81 -0.24 13.91 25.13
CA LYS A 81 0.11 15.27 24.75
C LYS A 81 0.89 15.12 23.45
N THR A 82 0.22 15.37 22.33
CA THR A 82 0.86 15.46 21.03
C THR A 82 2.06 16.37 21.21
N PRO A 83 3.27 15.98 20.74
CA PRO A 83 4.38 16.93 20.74
C PRO A 83 3.86 18.15 20.00
N GLN A 84 3.85 19.29 20.69
CA GLN A 84 3.35 20.54 20.14
C GLN A 84 4.24 20.84 18.94
N ILE A 85 3.74 20.51 17.76
CA ILE A 85 4.46 20.68 16.51
C ILE A 85 4.76 22.17 16.42
N THR A 86 6.04 22.53 16.55
CA THR A 86 6.48 23.93 16.51
C THR A 86 5.93 24.59 15.24
N SER A 87 5.42 25.82 15.36
CA SER A 87 4.60 26.49 14.33
C SER A 87 5.22 26.56 12.92
N LYS A 88 6.52 26.30 12.77
CA LYS A 88 7.21 26.14 11.47
C LYS A 88 6.62 25.04 10.58
N TYR A 89 6.04 23.97 11.13
CA TYR A 89 5.48 22.86 10.33
C TYR A 89 4.02 23.08 9.91
N MET A 90 3.27 23.96 10.60
CA MET A 90 1.91 24.34 10.18
C MET A 90 1.90 25.31 9.00
N GLN A 91 2.98 26.08 8.79
CA GLN A 91 3.09 26.99 7.65
C GLN A 91 3.34 26.30 6.30
N ASN A 92 3.67 25.00 6.29
CA ASN A 92 3.99 24.23 5.08
C ASN A 92 2.82 23.40 4.53
N ILE A 93 1.65 23.43 5.17
CA ILE A 93 0.42 22.80 4.63
C ILE A 93 -0.18 23.69 3.54
N SER A 94 -0.02 25.02 3.66
CA SER A 94 -0.51 26.00 2.67
C SER A 94 0.31 26.04 1.37
N THR A 95 1.44 25.32 1.29
CA THR A 95 2.38 25.44 0.17
C THR A 95 2.49 24.18 -0.68
N LYS A 96 1.53 23.25 -0.58
CA LYS A 96 1.46 22.07 -1.45
C LYS A 96 0.28 22.16 -2.41
N LYS A 97 0.49 21.74 -3.64
CA LYS A 97 -0.50 21.69 -4.72
C LYS A 97 -0.58 20.27 -5.25
N PHE A 98 -1.81 19.76 -5.32
CA PHE A 98 -2.12 18.41 -5.76
C PHE A 98 -2.20 18.33 -7.30
N CYS A 99 -1.56 17.32 -7.89
CA CYS A 99 -1.64 17.05 -9.34
C CYS A 99 -2.74 16.04 -9.64
N LYS A 100 -3.77 16.44 -10.41
CA LYS A 100 -4.88 15.57 -10.83
C LYS A 100 -4.48 14.48 -11.83
N GLY A 101 -3.34 14.62 -12.50
CA GLY A 101 -2.86 13.64 -13.47
C GLY A 101 -2.18 12.43 -12.84
N CYS A 102 -1.36 12.64 -11.81
CA CYS A 102 -0.61 11.56 -11.12
C CYS A 102 -1.02 11.32 -9.66
N LEU A 103 -1.99 12.09 -9.16
CA LEU A 103 -2.55 12.00 -7.81
C LEU A 103 -1.52 12.14 -6.67
N ARG A 104 -0.53 13.02 -6.86
CA ARG A 104 0.51 13.31 -5.87
C ARG A 104 0.53 14.79 -5.48
N ASP A 105 0.98 15.06 -4.26
CA ASP A 105 1.22 16.41 -3.76
C ASP A 105 2.64 16.87 -4.05
N PHE A 106 2.78 18.12 -4.52
CA PHE A 106 4.06 18.76 -4.78
C PHE A 106 4.11 20.11 -4.09
N ASP A 107 5.32 20.57 -3.77
CA ASP A 107 5.51 21.94 -3.30
C ASP A 107 5.11 22.93 -4.40
N LEU A 108 4.47 24.05 -4.05
CA LEU A 108 3.94 25.05 -4.99
C LEU A 108 4.95 25.46 -6.06
N LYS A 109 6.23 25.61 -5.68
CA LYS A 109 7.32 26.01 -6.59
C LYS A 109 7.59 24.99 -7.69
N ILE A 110 7.33 23.70 -7.42
CA ILE A 110 7.61 22.58 -8.31
C ILE A 110 6.32 22.10 -8.99
N ALA A 111 5.17 22.36 -8.37
CA ALA A 111 3.89 21.84 -8.80
C ALA A 111 3.53 22.27 -10.23
N ASP A 112 3.83 23.50 -10.64
CA ASP A 112 3.49 23.98 -11.99
C ASP A 112 4.34 23.30 -13.07
N ASP A 113 5.66 23.22 -12.88
CA ASP A 113 6.56 22.48 -13.78
C ASP A 113 6.19 20.99 -13.84
N HIS A 114 5.86 20.40 -12.69
CA HIS A 114 5.35 19.04 -12.61
C HIS A 114 4.05 18.88 -13.41
N ILE A 115 3.04 19.74 -13.22
CA ILE A 115 1.75 19.64 -13.89
C ILE A 115 1.94 19.72 -15.41
N GLN A 116 2.76 20.66 -15.90
CA GLN A 116 3.03 20.80 -17.33
C GLN A 116 3.67 19.53 -17.92
N LYS A 117 4.73 19.01 -17.30
CA LYS A 117 5.40 17.78 -17.75
C LYS A 117 4.52 16.54 -17.57
N CYS A 118 3.70 16.51 -16.53
CA CYS A 118 2.76 15.42 -16.25
C CYS A 118 1.73 15.32 -17.38
N LEU A 119 1.12 16.43 -17.79
CA LEU A 119 0.17 16.49 -18.90
C LEU A 119 0.78 16.03 -20.23
N GLN A 120 2.04 16.39 -20.50
CA GLN A 120 2.76 15.95 -21.71
C GLN A 120 3.06 14.44 -21.70
N LYS A 121 3.19 13.84 -20.52
CA LYS A 121 3.45 12.41 -20.34
C LYS A 121 2.19 11.57 -20.16
N MET A 122 1.01 12.18 -19.99
CA MET A 122 -0.23 11.43 -20.01
C MET A 122 -0.47 10.96 -21.45
N PRO A 123 -0.70 9.65 -21.71
CA PRO A 123 -1.25 9.26 -22.99
C PRO A 123 -2.55 10.05 -23.18
N ARG A 124 -2.79 10.60 -24.38
CA ARG A 124 -4.08 11.21 -24.74
C ARG A 124 -5.12 10.09 -24.68
N ILE A 125 -5.64 9.81 -23.48
CA ILE A 125 -6.81 8.97 -23.32
C ILE A 125 -7.95 9.83 -23.85
N ILE A 126 -8.28 9.50 -25.08
CA ILE A 126 -9.36 10.02 -25.88
C ILE A 126 -10.60 10.25 -25.01
N ALA A 127 -11.20 11.41 -25.22
CA ALA A 127 -12.49 11.79 -24.71
C ALA A 127 -13.52 10.65 -24.76
N PHE A 128 -13.80 10.05 -23.60
CA PHE A 128 -14.99 9.22 -23.39
C PHE A 128 -15.62 9.54 -22.04
N CYS A 129 -16.11 10.77 -21.94
CA CYS A 129 -17.13 11.17 -20.98
C CYS A 129 -18.11 12.10 -21.70
N LYS A 130 -18.89 11.54 -22.64
CA LYS A 130 -20.21 12.10 -22.95
C LYS A 130 -21.18 11.55 -21.90
N LYS A 131 -21.89 12.50 -21.30
CA LYS A 131 -22.89 12.40 -20.23
C LYS A 131 -23.82 11.19 -20.38
N ILE A 132 -24.07 10.51 -19.26
CA ILE A 132 -25.36 9.86 -18.95
C ILE A 132 -26.17 10.90 -18.17
#